data_AF-A0A4S2SK29-F1
#
_entry.id   AF-A0A4S2SK29-F1
#
_cell.length_a   1.000
_cell.length_b   1.000
_cell.length_c   1.000
_cell.angle_alpha   90.00
_cell.angle_beta   90.00
_cell.angle_gamma   90.00
#
_symmetry.space_group_name_H-M   'P 1'
#
loop_
_entity.id
_entity.type
_entity.pdbx_description
1 polymer ?
#
loop_
_entity_poly.entity_id
_entity_poly.type
_entity_poly.pdbx_seq_one_letter_code
_entity_poly.pdbx_strand_id
1 'polypeptide(L)'
;MSRTSWPTRRTWRARRRSWRRTRPRRSGTDPVAAPDVSRAGEVRRRRLIAAAFLLPALVLLGALVVHPIGYSLYRSFFDRSGDTFVGGANYTEILRDDTIRTALRNTALWVVLAPTTATALGLIFAVLTERVRWGTAFKLLVFMPMAISMLAAGIIFRLVYDQDPDRGVANAVWVGVHDTFAESSAFPKARPGRDSPLVAVAGGAFETRDPVRAGTVVPVPLVGVAPDALPDGTRTAKAPAAEPGKVTGTVWQDFTRGGGGRTNTVDPTESALKGMRIEAIKDGRVVERTTARPDGTFTLSAKADGARLRLPASNFREAYSGVEWLGPTLVTPAVIGAYVWMWAGFAMVLIGAGLASVPRELLEAARVDGANEWQVFRRITVPLLAPVLAVVLVTLVINVMKIFDLVFVIAPGAVQDDANVLALQLYRTSFGTDADQGLGSAIAVLLLVLVLPVMLYNIRRMRREARR
;
A
#
# COMPACT_ATOMS: atom_id res chain seq x y z
N MET A 1 29.45 -3.01 81.75
CA MET A 1 29.56 -4.48 81.92
C MET A 1 29.40 -5.12 80.55
N SER A 2 30.54 -5.50 79.95
CA SER A 2 30.94 -6.90 79.60
C SER A 2 30.46 -7.29 78.20
N ARG A 3 31.34 -7.37 77.18
CA ARG A 3 32.12 -8.58 76.79
C ARG A 3 31.16 -9.79 76.67
N THR A 4 31.09 -10.56 75.58
CA THR A 4 32.17 -11.05 74.72
C THR A 4 31.56 -11.86 73.57
N SER A 5 32.31 -11.90 72.46
CA SER A 5 32.28 -12.82 71.31
C SER A 5 31.78 -14.25 71.56
N TRP A 6 30.99 -14.77 70.61
CA TRP A 6 30.75 -16.22 70.42
C TRP A 6 31.59 -16.78 69.25
N PRO A 7 31.99 -18.06 69.31
CA PRO A 7 33.14 -18.58 68.59
C PRO A 7 32.82 -19.35 67.29
N THR A 8 33.92 -19.54 66.55
CA THR A 8 34.13 -20.11 65.22
C THR A 8 33.77 -21.59 65.01
N ARG A 9 33.51 -21.90 63.72
CA ARG A 9 33.43 -23.21 63.07
C ARG A 9 34.51 -24.21 63.54
N ARG A 10 34.11 -25.25 64.28
CA ARG A 10 34.71 -26.61 64.25
C ARG A 10 33.98 -27.47 65.28
N THR A 11 33.13 -28.39 64.82
CA THR A 11 32.84 -29.73 65.38
C THR A 11 31.49 -30.26 64.87
N TRP A 12 31.44 -30.63 63.59
CA TRP A 12 30.37 -31.50 63.05
C TRP A 12 30.95 -32.75 62.36
N ARG A 13 32.12 -33.22 62.83
CA ARG A 13 32.76 -34.47 62.42
C ARG A 13 33.02 -35.35 63.64
N ALA A 14 31.98 -35.80 64.32
CA ALA A 14 32.08 -36.88 65.32
C ALA A 14 30.71 -37.51 65.62
N ARG A 15 29.99 -37.97 64.59
CA ARG A 15 28.84 -38.88 64.79
C ARG A 15 28.54 -39.72 63.54
N ARG A 16 29.56 -40.39 63.02
CA ARG A 16 29.43 -41.45 62.00
C ARG A 16 30.46 -42.52 62.28
N ARG A 17 30.27 -43.29 63.35
CA ARG A 17 30.97 -44.57 63.62
C ARG A 17 30.36 -45.22 64.87
N SER A 18 29.28 -45.98 64.70
CA SER A 18 28.88 -47.04 65.64
C SER A 18 27.61 -47.80 65.21
N TRP A 19 27.48 -48.21 63.94
CA TRP A 19 26.51 -49.25 63.58
C TRP A 19 27.08 -50.12 62.45
N ARG A 20 28.13 -50.88 62.81
CA ARG A 20 28.53 -52.08 62.08
C ARG A 20 28.60 -53.21 63.10
N ARG A 21 27.53 -53.99 63.19
CA ARG A 21 27.59 -55.43 63.46
C ARG A 21 26.25 -56.08 63.10
N THR A 22 26.38 -57.18 62.36
CA THR A 22 25.48 -58.33 62.25
C THR A 22 24.07 -58.11 61.69
N ARG A 23 23.93 -58.26 60.36
CA ARG A 23 22.73 -58.87 59.77
C ARG A 23 23.07 -60.29 59.30
N PRO A 24 22.22 -61.29 59.56
CA PRO A 24 22.48 -62.67 59.18
C PRO A 24 22.36 -62.85 57.65
N ARG A 25 23.21 -63.73 57.12
CA ARG A 25 23.13 -64.29 55.77
C ARG A 25 21.75 -64.95 55.61
N ARG A 26 20.87 -64.37 54.78
CA ARG A 26 19.69 -65.10 54.28
C ARG A 26 20.16 -66.03 53.17
N SER A 27 19.96 -67.32 53.41
CA SER A 27 20.03 -68.41 52.45
C SER A 27 18.92 -68.31 51.41
N GLY A 28 19.27 -68.67 50.18
CA GLY A 28 18.43 -69.13 49.06
C GLY A 28 16.97 -68.74 49.01
N THR A 29 16.64 -67.86 48.08
CA THR A 29 15.66 -68.04 46.99
C THR A 29 15.63 -66.73 46.23
N ASP A 30 16.41 -66.64 45.16
CA ASP A 30 16.17 -65.58 44.16
C ASP A 30 14.78 -65.85 43.57
N PRO A 31 13.82 -64.91 43.66
CA PRO A 31 12.56 -65.09 42.98
C PRO A 31 12.86 -65.11 41.49
N VAL A 32 12.60 -66.26 40.86
CA VAL A 32 12.57 -66.44 39.41
C VAL A 32 11.80 -65.26 38.83
N ALA A 33 12.47 -64.46 37.98
CA ALA A 33 11.86 -63.32 37.31
C ALA A 33 10.62 -63.83 36.54
N ALA A 34 9.44 -63.52 37.08
CA ALA A 34 8.18 -63.77 36.39
C ALA A 34 8.23 -63.01 35.05
N PRO A 35 7.73 -63.61 33.95
CA PRO A 35 7.77 -62.96 32.65
C PRO A 35 7.03 -61.61 32.71
N ASP A 36 7.59 -60.62 32.01
CA ASP A 36 7.16 -59.23 31.94
C ASP A 36 5.83 -59.08 31.15
N VAL A 37 4.76 -59.77 31.60
CA VAL A 37 3.46 -59.79 30.91
C VAL A 37 2.63 -58.54 31.24
N SER A 38 2.94 -57.83 32.33
CA SER A 38 2.18 -56.68 32.82
C SER A 38 2.55 -55.35 32.16
N ARG A 39 3.81 -55.15 31.72
CA ARG A 39 4.20 -53.90 31.04
C ARG A 39 3.54 -53.74 29.67
N ALA A 40 3.36 -54.82 28.92
CA ALA A 40 2.71 -54.77 27.60
C ALA A 40 1.24 -54.31 27.71
N GLY A 41 0.50 -54.80 28.72
CA GLY A 41 -0.87 -54.39 29.00
C GLY A 41 -0.99 -52.94 29.47
N GLU A 42 -0.03 -52.48 30.28
CA GLU A 42 -0.01 -51.10 30.77
C GLU A 42 0.35 -50.08 29.69
N VAL A 43 1.30 -50.40 28.80
CA VAL A 43 1.61 -49.58 27.61
C VAL A 43 0.41 -49.51 26.67
N ARG A 44 -0.30 -50.62 26.45
CA ARG A 44 -1.52 -50.65 25.62
C ARG A 44 -2.65 -49.83 26.23
N ARG A 45 -2.87 -49.94 27.54
CA ARG A 45 -3.86 -49.14 28.28
C ARG A 45 -3.53 -47.64 28.25
N ARG A 46 -2.27 -47.26 28.45
CA ARG A 46 -1.82 -45.86 28.34
C ARG A 46 -2.02 -45.30 26.93
N ARG A 47 -1.72 -46.07 25.88
CA ARG A 47 -1.98 -45.68 24.48
C ARG A 47 -3.47 -45.55 24.19
N LEU A 48 -4.31 -46.45 24.69
CA LEU A 48 -5.77 -46.37 24.54
C LEU A 48 -6.37 -45.15 25.25
N ILE A 49 -5.90 -44.84 26.46
CA ILE A 49 -6.31 -43.62 27.18
C ILE A 49 -5.84 -42.39 26.40
N ALA A 50 -4.57 -42.31 25.99
CA ALA A 50 -4.08 -41.20 25.18
C ALA A 50 -4.87 -41.06 23.86
N ALA A 51 -5.20 -42.18 23.21
CA ALA A 51 -6.03 -42.18 22.01
C ALA A 51 -7.44 -41.68 22.30
N ALA A 52 -8.08 -42.08 23.41
CA ALA A 52 -9.40 -41.61 23.80
C ALA A 52 -9.42 -40.09 24.07
N PHE A 53 -8.35 -39.54 24.66
CA PHE A 53 -8.20 -38.08 24.85
C PHE A 53 -7.90 -37.33 23.55
N LEU A 54 -7.18 -37.94 22.60
CA LEU A 54 -6.88 -37.33 21.30
C LEU A 54 -8.00 -37.50 20.28
N LEU A 55 -8.87 -38.51 20.43
CA LEU A 55 -9.90 -38.87 19.47
C LEU A 55 -10.83 -37.68 19.13
N PRO A 56 -11.37 -36.91 20.10
CA PRO A 56 -12.25 -35.79 19.77
C PRO A 56 -11.55 -34.73 18.92
N ALA A 57 -10.29 -34.43 19.24
CA ALA A 57 -9.48 -33.48 18.46
C ALA A 57 -9.18 -34.01 17.05
N LEU A 58 -8.84 -35.30 16.92
CA LEU A 58 -8.59 -35.93 15.62
C LEU A 58 -9.84 -36.01 14.75
N VAL A 59 -11.01 -36.29 15.34
CA VAL A 59 -12.30 -36.29 14.63
C VAL A 59 -12.63 -34.88 14.14
N LEU A 60 -12.49 -33.86 14.99
CA LEU A 60 -12.73 -32.47 14.60
C LEU A 60 -11.76 -32.01 13.51
N LEU A 61 -10.45 -32.29 13.63
CA LEU A 61 -9.46 -31.97 12.60
C LEU A 61 -9.72 -32.76 11.30
N GLY A 62 -10.10 -34.03 11.41
CA GLY A 62 -10.48 -34.86 10.28
C GLY A 62 -11.67 -34.27 9.52
N ALA A 63 -12.73 -33.90 10.23
CA ALA A 63 -13.95 -33.36 9.65
C ALA A 63 -13.79 -31.91 9.12
N LEU A 64 -13.09 -31.04 9.84
CA LEU A 64 -12.99 -29.60 9.51
C LEU A 64 -11.81 -29.26 8.59
N VAL A 65 -10.75 -30.08 8.57
CA VAL A 65 -9.54 -29.79 7.79
C VAL A 65 -9.30 -30.86 6.73
N VAL A 66 -9.21 -32.13 7.12
CA VAL A 66 -8.82 -33.20 6.19
C VAL A 66 -9.91 -33.49 5.16
N HIS A 67 -11.18 -33.54 5.58
CA HIS A 67 -12.31 -33.81 4.69
C HIS A 67 -12.48 -32.72 3.62
N PRO A 68 -12.54 -31.40 3.94
CA PRO A 68 -12.64 -30.37 2.90
C PRO A 68 -11.46 -30.36 1.92
N ILE A 69 -10.24 -30.66 2.38
CA ILE A 69 -9.07 -30.78 1.50
C ILE A 69 -9.24 -31.96 0.54
N GLY A 70 -9.61 -33.13 1.06
CA GLY A 70 -9.84 -34.33 0.26
C GLY A 70 -11.01 -34.16 -0.72
N TYR A 71 -12.08 -33.52 -0.27
CA TYR A 71 -13.25 -33.20 -1.09
C TYR A 71 -12.90 -32.20 -2.21
N SER A 72 -12.11 -31.16 -1.92
CA SER A 72 -11.64 -30.21 -2.93
C SER A 72 -10.73 -30.91 -3.95
N LEU A 73 -9.84 -31.81 -3.50
CA LEU A 73 -9.02 -32.60 -4.41
C LEU A 73 -9.88 -33.48 -5.32
N TYR A 74 -10.89 -34.16 -4.77
CA TYR A 74 -11.84 -34.94 -5.55
C TYR A 74 -12.61 -34.07 -6.55
N ARG A 75 -13.26 -33.00 -6.08
CA ARG A 75 -14.06 -32.08 -6.91
C ARG A 75 -13.25 -31.41 -8.01
N SER A 76 -11.95 -31.21 -7.83
CA SER A 76 -11.08 -30.61 -8.86
C SER A 76 -11.00 -31.41 -10.16
N PHE A 77 -11.38 -32.69 -10.17
CA PHE A 77 -11.40 -33.54 -11.36
C PHE A 77 -12.79 -33.68 -12.01
N PHE A 78 -13.78 -32.95 -11.51
CA PHE A 78 -15.16 -32.99 -12.00
C PHE A 78 -15.56 -31.66 -12.64
N ASP A 79 -16.62 -31.69 -13.45
CA ASP A 79 -17.21 -30.50 -14.06
C ASP A 79 -17.87 -29.58 -13.01
N ARG A 80 -18.48 -28.50 -13.51
CA ARG A 80 -19.12 -27.45 -12.70
C ARG A 80 -20.21 -27.99 -11.77
N SER A 81 -21.11 -28.85 -12.25
CA SER A 81 -22.14 -29.51 -11.41
C SER A 81 -21.51 -30.60 -10.54
N GLY A 82 -20.47 -31.23 -11.09
CA GLY A 82 -19.67 -32.31 -10.57
C GLY A 82 -20.33 -33.68 -10.72
N ASP A 83 -21.12 -33.83 -11.77
CA ASP A 83 -21.73 -35.07 -12.21
C ASP A 83 -20.79 -35.81 -13.17
N THR A 84 -19.97 -35.07 -13.92
CA THR A 84 -19.08 -35.63 -14.95
C THR A 84 -17.63 -35.54 -14.53
N PHE A 85 -16.90 -36.65 -14.62
CA PHE A 85 -15.44 -36.65 -14.47
C PHE A 85 -14.77 -36.06 -15.71
N VAL A 86 -14.05 -34.95 -15.54
CA VAL A 86 -13.37 -34.21 -16.63
C VAL A 86 -11.84 -34.39 -16.60
N GLY A 87 -11.33 -35.18 -15.66
CA GLY A 87 -9.90 -35.41 -15.49
C GLY A 87 -9.13 -34.11 -15.25
N GLY A 88 -8.10 -33.84 -16.05
CA GLY A 88 -7.23 -32.67 -15.91
C GLY A 88 -7.75 -31.37 -16.55
N ALA A 89 -8.99 -31.32 -17.03
CA ALA A 89 -9.51 -30.18 -17.79
C ALA A 89 -9.45 -28.87 -16.99
N ASN A 90 -9.88 -28.88 -15.73
CA ASN A 90 -9.86 -27.70 -14.85
C ASN A 90 -8.44 -27.13 -14.65
N TYR A 91 -7.42 -28.00 -14.58
CA TYR A 91 -6.03 -27.57 -14.47
C TYR A 91 -5.49 -26.99 -15.77
N THR A 92 -5.97 -27.48 -16.91
CA THR A 92 -5.65 -26.91 -18.22
C THR A 92 -6.29 -25.53 -18.38
N GLU A 93 -7.53 -25.37 -17.89
CA GLU A 93 -8.25 -24.11 -17.90
C GLU A 93 -7.53 -23.02 -17.11
N ILE A 94 -7.01 -23.35 -15.92
CA ILE A 94 -6.18 -22.46 -15.09
C ILE A 94 -5.01 -21.86 -15.89
N LEU A 95 -4.43 -22.61 -16.83
CA LEU A 95 -3.29 -22.17 -17.64
C LEU A 95 -3.70 -21.40 -18.90
N ARG A 96 -4.95 -21.51 -19.34
CA ARG A 96 -5.44 -20.90 -20.57
C ARG A 96 -6.19 -19.59 -20.30
N ASP A 97 -7.03 -19.58 -19.28
CA ASP A 97 -7.84 -18.42 -18.90
C ASP A 97 -6.96 -17.21 -18.57
N ASP A 98 -7.28 -16.06 -19.19
CA ASP A 98 -6.50 -14.83 -19.03
C ASP A 98 -6.62 -14.26 -17.61
N THR A 99 -7.81 -14.35 -17.01
CA THR A 99 -8.10 -13.83 -15.67
C THR A 99 -7.37 -14.65 -14.60
N ILE A 100 -7.33 -15.98 -14.73
CA ILE A 100 -6.57 -16.87 -13.84
C ILE A 100 -5.07 -16.69 -14.03
N ARG A 101 -4.59 -16.46 -15.26
CA ARG A 101 -3.17 -16.13 -15.51
C ARG A 101 -2.76 -14.79 -14.88
N THR A 102 -3.63 -13.79 -14.94
CA THR A 102 -3.43 -12.51 -14.22
C THR A 102 -3.37 -12.76 -12.72
N ALA A 103 -4.30 -13.55 -12.17
CA ALA A 103 -4.27 -13.95 -10.76
C ALA A 103 -2.97 -14.67 -10.36
N LEU A 104 -2.44 -15.56 -11.21
CA LEU A 104 -1.16 -16.25 -10.98
C LEU A 104 0.02 -15.27 -10.93
N ARG A 105 0.10 -14.36 -11.90
CA ARG A 105 1.17 -13.35 -11.99
C ARG A 105 1.12 -12.40 -10.80
N ASN A 106 -0.06 -11.92 -10.46
CA ASN A 106 -0.28 -11.04 -9.32
C ASN A 106 0.03 -11.77 -8.01
N THR A 107 -0.42 -13.00 -7.80
CA THR A 107 -0.06 -13.77 -6.60
C THR A 107 1.46 -13.97 -6.48
N ALA A 108 2.16 -14.20 -7.59
CA ALA A 108 3.63 -14.26 -7.57
C ALA A 108 4.28 -12.91 -7.20
N LEU A 109 3.79 -11.81 -7.77
CA LEU A 109 4.22 -10.46 -7.40
C LEU A 109 3.99 -10.17 -5.92
N TRP A 110 2.83 -10.52 -5.41
CA TRP A 110 2.46 -10.41 -4.01
C TRP A 110 3.43 -11.18 -3.10
N VAL A 111 3.66 -12.47 -3.39
CA VAL A 111 4.54 -13.34 -2.58
C VAL A 111 5.98 -12.82 -2.52
N VAL A 112 6.46 -12.13 -3.55
CA VAL A 112 7.82 -11.58 -3.58
C VAL A 112 7.87 -10.18 -2.98
N LEU A 113 7.04 -9.26 -3.47
CA LEU A 113 7.15 -7.84 -3.17
C LEU A 113 6.66 -7.51 -1.76
N ALA A 114 5.50 -8.02 -1.36
CA ALA A 114 4.89 -7.60 -0.09
C ALA A 114 5.71 -8.08 1.13
N PRO A 115 6.10 -9.36 1.26
CA PRO A 115 6.92 -9.84 2.37
C PRO A 115 8.31 -9.20 2.40
N THR A 116 8.95 -9.04 1.25
CA THR A 116 10.30 -8.45 1.17
C THR A 116 10.28 -7.00 1.60
N THR A 117 9.31 -6.21 1.10
CA THR A 117 9.19 -4.79 1.42
C THR A 117 8.83 -4.58 2.89
N ALA A 118 7.86 -5.34 3.42
CA ALA A 118 7.47 -5.25 4.83
C ALA A 118 8.61 -5.68 5.77
N THR A 119 9.38 -6.72 5.41
CA THR A 119 10.56 -7.14 6.18
C THR A 119 11.67 -6.09 6.14
N ALA A 120 11.95 -5.51 4.97
CA ALA A 120 12.96 -4.47 4.82
C ALA A 120 12.60 -3.20 5.60
N LEU A 121 11.36 -2.70 5.48
CA LEU A 121 10.87 -1.58 6.27
C LEU A 121 10.85 -1.89 7.76
N GLY A 122 10.45 -3.11 8.13
CA GLY A 122 10.51 -3.58 9.51
C GLY A 122 11.92 -3.51 10.09
N LEU A 123 12.93 -3.98 9.34
CA LEU A 123 14.34 -3.90 9.74
C LEU A 123 14.81 -2.45 9.88
N ILE A 124 14.47 -1.59 8.91
CA ILE A 124 14.79 -0.15 8.95
C ILE A 124 14.20 0.47 10.22
N PHE A 125 12.90 0.27 10.47
CA PHE A 125 12.25 0.79 11.66
C PHE A 125 12.81 0.20 12.94
N ALA A 126 13.17 -1.08 12.97
CA ALA A 126 13.72 -1.71 14.16
C ALA A 126 15.05 -1.05 14.56
N VAL A 127 15.95 -0.85 13.59
CA VAL A 127 17.25 -0.19 13.80
C VAL A 127 17.07 1.29 14.17
N LEU A 128 16.18 2.01 13.49
CA LEU A 128 15.93 3.43 13.79
C LEU A 128 15.39 3.61 15.20
N THR A 129 14.48 2.73 15.62
CA THR A 129 13.80 2.88 16.91
C THR A 129 14.73 2.62 18.10
N GLU A 130 15.80 1.84 17.94
CA GLU A 130 16.83 1.67 18.98
C GLU A 130 17.54 2.98 19.33
N ARG A 131 17.61 3.94 18.39
CA ARG A 131 18.28 5.23 18.59
C ARG A 131 17.36 6.32 19.13
N VAL A 132 16.05 6.06 19.22
CA VAL A 132 15.04 7.07 19.59
C VAL A 132 14.66 6.97 21.06
N ARG A 133 14.75 8.11 21.79
CA ARG A 133 14.43 8.18 23.24
C ARG A 133 12.97 7.81 23.57
N TRP A 134 12.05 8.03 22.62
CA TRP A 134 10.63 7.69 22.72
C TRP A 134 10.30 6.38 21.98
N GLY A 135 11.28 5.48 21.85
CA GLY A 135 11.17 4.29 21.00
C GLY A 135 9.99 3.36 21.34
N THR A 136 9.56 3.28 22.60
CA THR A 136 8.37 2.50 22.99
C THR A 136 7.09 3.06 22.35
N ALA A 137 6.87 4.38 22.40
CA ALA A 137 5.70 5.01 21.79
C ALA A 137 5.71 4.84 20.25
N PHE A 138 6.88 4.98 19.63
CA PHE A 138 7.04 4.74 18.19
C PHE A 138 6.70 3.29 17.82
N LYS A 139 7.19 2.30 18.59
CA LYS A 139 6.86 0.88 18.36
C LYS A 139 5.36 0.64 18.41
N LEU A 140 4.68 1.21 19.41
CA LEU A 140 3.23 1.09 19.54
C LEU A 140 2.49 1.69 18.34
N LEU A 141 2.90 2.88 17.90
CA LEU A 141 2.28 3.56 16.75
C LEU A 141 2.45 2.76 15.45
N VAL A 142 3.66 2.29 15.16
CA VAL A 142 3.94 1.52 13.93
C VAL A 142 3.34 0.11 13.98
N PHE A 143 3.13 -0.46 15.18
CA PHE A 143 2.48 -1.77 15.36
C PHE A 143 0.94 -1.70 15.38
N MET A 144 0.36 -0.55 15.77
CA MET A 144 -1.09 -0.34 15.88
C MET A 144 -1.90 -0.74 14.63
N PRO A 145 -1.44 -0.49 13.38
CA PRO A 145 -2.16 -0.90 12.17
C PRO A 145 -2.59 -2.36 12.13
N MET A 146 -1.79 -3.27 12.70
CA MET A 146 -2.10 -4.70 12.72
C MET A 146 -3.27 -5.04 13.64
N ALA A 147 -3.59 -4.17 14.60
CA ALA A 147 -4.76 -4.33 15.45
C ALA A 147 -6.06 -3.98 14.71
N ILE A 148 -5.97 -3.26 13.58
CA ILE A 148 -7.10 -2.91 12.74
C ILE A 148 -7.47 -4.12 11.90
N SER A 149 -8.78 -4.39 11.75
CA SER A 149 -9.23 -5.48 10.86
C SER A 149 -8.86 -5.18 9.41
N MET A 150 -8.55 -6.22 8.63
CA MET A 150 -8.21 -6.07 7.20
C MET A 150 -9.34 -5.38 6.42
N LEU A 151 -10.60 -5.64 6.77
CA LEU A 151 -11.76 -4.97 6.18
C LEU A 151 -11.74 -3.46 6.44
N ALA A 152 -11.58 -3.05 7.71
CA ALA A 152 -11.56 -1.63 8.08
C ALA A 152 -10.36 -0.90 7.48
N ALA A 153 -9.18 -1.54 7.51
CA ALA A 153 -7.99 -1.02 6.85
C ALA A 153 -8.22 -0.86 5.34
N GLY A 154 -8.86 -1.83 4.69
CA GLY A 154 -9.23 -1.74 3.28
C GLY A 154 -10.14 -0.55 2.98
N ILE A 155 -11.15 -0.29 3.81
CA ILE A 155 -12.03 0.89 3.64
C ILE A 155 -11.24 2.19 3.79
N ILE A 156 -10.35 2.27 4.79
CA ILE A 156 -9.48 3.44 4.99
C ILE A 156 -8.61 3.69 3.75
N PHE A 157 -7.93 2.66 3.25
CA PHE A 157 -7.04 2.83 2.11
C PHE A 157 -7.78 3.08 0.79
N ARG A 158 -9.01 2.57 0.66
CA ARG A 158 -9.88 2.95 -0.47
C ARG A 158 -10.17 4.44 -0.48
N LEU A 159 -10.38 5.07 0.70
CA LEU A 159 -10.50 6.51 0.81
C LEU A 159 -9.17 7.23 0.58
N VAL A 160 -8.07 6.72 1.13
CA VAL A 160 -6.73 7.34 0.93
C VAL A 160 -6.34 7.38 -0.55
N TYR A 161 -6.68 6.33 -1.30
CA TYR A 161 -6.42 6.19 -2.74
C TYR A 161 -7.56 6.67 -3.63
N ASP A 162 -8.53 7.41 -3.07
CA ASP A 162 -9.58 8.02 -3.87
C ASP A 162 -8.96 8.96 -4.92
N GLN A 163 -9.57 8.97 -6.10
CA GLN A 163 -9.13 9.74 -7.25
C GLN A 163 -9.43 11.21 -7.09
N ASP A 164 -10.49 11.54 -6.39
CA ASP A 164 -10.85 12.92 -6.11
C ASP A 164 -9.84 13.51 -5.11
N PRO A 165 -9.03 14.54 -5.46
CA PRO A 165 -8.09 15.16 -4.53
C PRO A 165 -8.77 15.77 -3.30
N ASP A 166 -10.07 16.07 -3.35
CA ASP A 166 -10.82 16.61 -2.19
C ASP A 166 -11.15 15.52 -1.16
N ARG A 167 -11.08 14.24 -1.56
CA ARG A 167 -11.40 13.08 -0.71
C ARG A 167 -10.18 12.20 -0.45
N GLY A 168 -9.35 12.02 -1.47
CA GLY A 168 -8.21 11.14 -1.51
C GLY A 168 -6.96 11.77 -0.96
N VAL A 169 -6.55 11.38 0.25
CA VAL A 169 -5.38 11.96 0.93
C VAL A 169 -4.10 11.79 0.11
N ALA A 170 -3.87 10.63 -0.49
CA ALA A 170 -2.66 10.41 -1.30
C ALA A 170 -2.64 11.31 -2.53
N ASN A 171 -3.81 11.52 -3.14
CA ASN A 171 -3.93 12.34 -4.32
C ASN A 171 -3.86 13.83 -4.00
N ALA A 172 -4.47 14.28 -2.91
CA ALA A 172 -4.37 15.64 -2.39
C ALA A 172 -2.91 16.07 -2.18
N VAL A 173 -2.11 15.19 -1.55
CA VAL A 173 -0.67 15.44 -1.34
C VAL A 173 0.06 15.53 -2.68
N TRP A 174 -0.23 14.63 -3.61
CA TRP A 174 0.44 14.60 -4.91
C TRP A 174 0.11 15.82 -5.77
N VAL A 175 -1.18 16.18 -5.87
CA VAL A 175 -1.65 17.37 -6.58
C VAL A 175 -1.09 18.64 -5.93
N GLY A 176 -1.06 18.73 -4.60
CA GLY A 176 -0.45 19.87 -3.92
C GLY A 176 1.04 20.06 -4.23
N VAL A 177 1.81 18.97 -4.26
CA VAL A 177 3.22 19.00 -4.68
C VAL A 177 3.34 19.38 -6.16
N HIS A 178 2.51 18.81 -7.02
CA HIS A 178 2.52 19.10 -8.46
C HIS A 178 2.20 20.58 -8.73
N ASP A 179 1.13 21.10 -8.14
CA ASP A 179 0.65 22.46 -8.36
C ASP A 179 1.61 23.53 -7.80
N THR A 180 2.45 23.16 -6.82
CA THR A 180 3.58 24.00 -6.37
C THR A 180 4.56 24.31 -7.51
N PHE A 181 4.71 23.41 -8.48
CA PHE A 181 5.61 23.60 -9.64
C PHE A 181 4.86 23.93 -10.94
N ALA A 182 3.58 23.58 -11.02
CA ALA A 182 2.77 23.72 -12.22
C ALA A 182 1.34 24.18 -11.89
N GLU A 183 1.21 25.43 -11.43
CA GLU A 183 -0.07 26.04 -11.08
C GLU A 183 -1.11 25.87 -12.21
N SER A 184 -2.29 25.39 -11.83
CA SER A 184 -3.45 25.24 -12.70
C SER A 184 -4.07 26.61 -12.99
N SER A 185 -4.77 26.74 -14.12
CA SER A 185 -5.39 28.00 -14.46
C SER A 185 -6.82 28.10 -13.95
N ALA A 186 -7.27 29.30 -13.61
CA ALA A 186 -8.67 29.59 -13.31
C ALA A 186 -9.60 29.41 -14.53
N PHE A 187 -9.06 29.38 -15.76
CA PHE A 187 -9.85 29.40 -16.99
C PHE A 187 -9.54 28.25 -17.96
N PRO A 188 -9.50 26.98 -17.52
CA PRO A 188 -9.01 25.86 -18.32
C PRO A 188 -9.84 25.59 -19.58
N LYS A 189 -11.14 25.85 -19.53
CA LYS A 189 -12.08 25.63 -20.65
C LYS A 189 -12.40 26.90 -21.44
N ALA A 190 -11.78 28.04 -21.08
CA ALA A 190 -12.02 29.30 -21.78
C ALA A 190 -11.45 29.23 -23.19
N ARG A 191 -12.24 29.69 -24.16
CA ARG A 191 -11.87 29.69 -25.58
C ARG A 191 -12.52 30.84 -26.33
N PRO A 192 -11.94 31.31 -27.45
CA PRO A 192 -12.60 32.25 -28.34
C PRO A 192 -13.95 31.70 -28.86
N GLY A 193 -14.95 32.58 -28.96
CA GLY A 193 -16.21 32.28 -29.65
C GLY A 193 -16.04 32.18 -31.18
N ARG A 194 -17.10 31.79 -31.89
CA ARG A 194 -17.08 31.57 -33.36
C ARG A 194 -16.61 32.78 -34.16
N ASP A 195 -17.05 33.98 -33.78
CA ASP A 195 -16.74 35.25 -34.45
C ASP A 195 -15.75 36.11 -33.64
N SER A 196 -14.91 35.47 -32.82
CA SER A 196 -13.96 36.18 -31.96
C SER A 196 -12.83 36.86 -32.75
N PRO A 197 -12.33 38.03 -32.30
CA PRO A 197 -11.12 38.66 -32.84
C PRO A 197 -9.83 37.87 -32.54
N LEU A 198 -9.91 36.77 -31.78
CA LEU A 198 -8.81 35.90 -31.42
C LEU A 198 -8.75 34.66 -32.34
N VAL A 199 -7.53 34.17 -32.58
CA VAL A 199 -7.25 32.92 -33.30
C VAL A 199 -6.35 32.01 -32.47
N ALA A 200 -6.55 30.70 -32.61
CA ALA A 200 -5.70 29.71 -31.96
C ALA A 200 -4.31 29.69 -32.60
N VAL A 201 -3.29 29.55 -31.77
CA VAL A 201 -1.88 29.46 -32.15
C VAL A 201 -1.28 28.18 -31.57
N ALA A 202 -0.11 27.78 -32.07
CA ALA A 202 0.56 26.55 -31.64
C ALA A 202 0.76 26.52 -30.10
N GLY A 203 0.52 25.35 -29.50
CA GLY A 203 0.71 25.15 -28.06
C GLY A 203 -0.46 25.56 -27.16
N GLY A 204 -1.65 25.84 -27.72
CA GLY A 204 -2.87 26.12 -26.94
C GLY A 204 -3.01 27.58 -26.48
N ALA A 205 -2.26 28.51 -27.08
CA ALA A 205 -2.40 29.94 -26.88
C ALA A 205 -3.41 30.55 -27.88
N PHE A 206 -3.90 31.75 -27.60
CA PHE A 206 -4.74 32.52 -28.52
C PHE A 206 -4.11 33.89 -28.79
N GLU A 207 -4.16 34.36 -30.04
CA GLU A 207 -3.63 35.67 -30.44
C GLU A 207 -4.65 36.51 -31.20
N THR A 208 -4.50 37.85 -31.17
CA THR A 208 -5.31 38.74 -32.00
C THR A 208 -5.03 38.52 -33.49
N ARG A 209 -6.09 38.55 -34.31
CA ARG A 209 -5.99 38.43 -35.79
C ARG A 209 -5.18 39.54 -36.43
N ASP A 210 -5.23 40.73 -35.86
CA ASP A 210 -4.51 41.90 -36.33
C ASP A 210 -3.62 42.49 -35.23
N PRO A 211 -2.51 43.18 -35.61
CA PRO A 211 -1.71 43.92 -34.65
C PRO A 211 -2.48 45.11 -34.06
N VAL A 212 -2.35 45.31 -32.76
CA VAL A 212 -3.02 46.41 -32.04
C VAL A 212 -2.29 47.74 -32.23
N ARG A 213 -2.99 48.85 -31.96
CA ARG A 213 -2.45 50.21 -32.08
C ARG A 213 -2.64 51.01 -30.81
N ALA A 214 -1.67 51.83 -30.45
CA ALA A 214 -1.82 52.74 -29.32
C ALA A 214 -2.99 53.71 -29.54
N GLY A 215 -3.76 54.00 -28.49
CA GLY A 215 -5.00 54.78 -28.55
C GLY A 215 -6.24 53.98 -28.95
N THR A 216 -6.11 52.68 -29.23
CA THR A 216 -7.25 51.80 -29.55
C THR A 216 -7.65 50.92 -28.39
N VAL A 217 -8.91 50.50 -28.44
CA VAL A 217 -9.53 49.59 -27.49
C VAL A 217 -9.60 48.20 -28.09
N VAL A 218 -9.18 47.19 -27.34
CA VAL A 218 -9.10 45.80 -27.81
C VAL A 218 -10.09 44.91 -27.05
N PRO A 219 -11.14 44.40 -27.71
CA PRO A 219 -12.03 43.42 -27.10
C PRO A 219 -11.38 42.03 -27.09
N VAL A 220 -11.45 41.34 -25.94
CA VAL A 220 -10.96 39.97 -25.76
C VAL A 220 -12.10 39.09 -25.21
N PRO A 221 -13.11 38.75 -26.04
CA PRO A 221 -14.24 37.92 -25.64
C PRO A 221 -13.87 36.44 -25.62
N LEU A 222 -14.21 35.76 -24.52
CA LEU A 222 -14.04 34.32 -24.34
C LEU A 222 -15.37 33.68 -23.93
N VAL A 223 -15.53 32.39 -24.24
CA VAL A 223 -16.67 31.57 -23.86
C VAL A 223 -16.17 30.30 -23.16
N GLY A 224 -17.08 29.56 -22.51
CA GLY A 224 -16.75 28.27 -21.89
C GLY A 224 -16.19 28.34 -20.47
N VAL A 225 -16.30 29.49 -19.81
CA VAL A 225 -16.00 29.64 -18.37
C VAL A 225 -17.25 29.31 -17.56
N ALA A 226 -17.12 28.45 -16.56
CA ALA A 226 -18.23 28.13 -15.67
C ALA A 226 -18.40 29.27 -14.64
N PRO A 227 -19.62 29.74 -14.33
CA PRO A 227 -19.83 30.87 -13.41
C PRO A 227 -19.24 30.66 -12.01
N ASP A 228 -19.20 29.41 -11.56
CA ASP A 228 -18.62 28.93 -10.29
C ASP A 228 -17.09 28.80 -10.32
N ALA A 229 -16.46 28.86 -11.51
CA ALA A 229 -15.01 28.81 -11.66
C ALA A 229 -14.34 30.20 -11.66
N LEU A 230 -15.10 31.28 -11.45
CA LEU A 230 -14.56 32.64 -11.45
C LEU A 230 -13.78 32.93 -10.15
N PRO A 231 -12.58 33.54 -10.24
CA PRO A 231 -11.81 33.88 -9.04
C PRO A 231 -12.56 34.81 -8.07
N ASP A 232 -12.31 34.65 -6.78
CA ASP A 232 -12.90 35.52 -5.75
C ASP A 232 -12.65 37.01 -6.01
N GLY A 233 -13.69 37.82 -5.80
CA GLY A 233 -13.66 39.26 -6.04
C GLY A 233 -13.68 39.65 -7.53
N THR A 234 -14.04 38.73 -8.42
CA THR A 234 -14.41 39.06 -9.82
C THR A 234 -15.63 39.98 -9.83
N ARG A 235 -15.60 41.00 -10.70
CA ARG A 235 -16.70 41.95 -10.89
C ARG A 235 -17.33 41.77 -12.28
N THR A 236 -18.43 42.48 -12.53
CA THR A 236 -18.97 42.59 -13.89
C THR A 236 -17.96 43.25 -14.81
N ALA A 237 -17.96 42.81 -16.07
CA ALA A 237 -17.05 43.30 -17.08
C ALA A 237 -17.33 44.78 -17.38
N LYS A 238 -16.26 45.57 -17.44
CA LYS A 238 -16.35 46.99 -17.79
C LYS A 238 -15.89 47.23 -19.22
N ALA A 239 -16.65 48.02 -19.96
CA ALA A 239 -16.24 48.48 -21.28
C ALA A 239 -14.90 49.25 -21.18
N PRO A 240 -13.88 48.92 -22.01
CA PRO A 240 -12.59 49.58 -21.97
C PRO A 240 -12.70 51.02 -22.49
N ALA A 241 -11.99 51.96 -21.84
CA ALA A 241 -11.87 53.34 -22.31
C ALA A 241 -10.55 53.53 -23.08
N ALA A 242 -10.59 54.26 -24.20
CA ALA A 242 -9.39 54.59 -24.96
C ALA A 242 -8.51 55.56 -24.15
N GLU A 243 -7.22 55.26 -24.05
CA GLU A 243 -6.23 56.14 -23.43
C GLU A 243 -5.17 56.54 -24.47
N PRO A 244 -4.84 57.84 -24.60
CA PRO A 244 -3.80 58.29 -25.54
C PRO A 244 -2.46 57.60 -25.26
N GLY A 245 -1.84 57.04 -26.31
CA GLY A 245 -0.52 56.41 -26.23
C GLY A 245 -0.48 55.04 -25.53
N LYS A 246 -1.64 54.45 -25.20
CA LYS A 246 -1.73 53.12 -24.57
C LYS A 246 -2.67 52.21 -25.33
N VAL A 247 -2.49 50.90 -25.17
CA VAL A 247 -3.46 49.90 -25.64
C VAL A 247 -4.29 49.48 -24.44
N THR A 248 -5.59 49.75 -24.46
CA THR A 248 -6.51 49.30 -23.41
C THR A 248 -7.42 48.21 -23.95
N GLY A 249 -7.90 47.34 -23.08
CA GLY A 249 -8.83 46.29 -23.49
C GLY A 249 -9.51 45.68 -22.29
N THR A 250 -10.47 44.80 -22.56
CA THR A 250 -11.21 44.05 -21.53
C THR A 250 -11.22 42.59 -21.93
N VAL A 251 -10.92 41.72 -20.98
CA VAL A 251 -11.11 40.27 -21.09
C VAL A 251 -12.35 39.90 -20.27
N TRP A 252 -13.32 39.28 -20.93
CA TRP A 252 -14.59 38.91 -20.29
C TRP A 252 -15.18 37.64 -20.88
N GLN A 253 -16.16 37.10 -20.15
CA GLN A 253 -16.98 36.01 -20.61
C GLN A 253 -18.14 36.57 -21.45
N ASP A 254 -18.07 36.37 -22.77
CA ASP A 254 -19.09 36.75 -23.77
C ASP A 254 -20.28 35.77 -23.69
N PHE A 255 -21.02 35.87 -22.59
CA PHE A 255 -22.20 35.06 -22.29
C PHE A 255 -23.13 35.79 -21.34
N THR A 256 -24.30 36.17 -21.85
CA THR A 256 -25.39 36.73 -21.06
C THR A 256 -26.38 35.64 -20.64
N ARG A 257 -26.56 35.45 -19.33
CA ARG A 257 -27.48 34.45 -18.76
C ARG A 257 -28.93 34.80 -19.12
N GLY A 258 -29.63 33.86 -19.78
CA GLY A 258 -31.01 34.08 -20.24
C GLY A 258 -31.13 34.63 -21.67
N GLY A 259 -30.01 34.84 -22.38
CA GLY A 259 -29.99 35.36 -23.75
C GLY A 259 -30.09 36.87 -23.84
N GLY A 260 -30.02 37.42 -25.06
CA GLY A 260 -30.19 38.85 -25.34
C GLY A 260 -28.92 39.71 -25.35
N GLY A 261 -27.74 39.14 -25.09
CA GLY A 261 -26.44 39.83 -25.22
C GLY A 261 -25.99 40.03 -26.66
N ARG A 262 -25.06 40.96 -26.88
CA ARG A 262 -24.47 41.24 -28.20
C ARG A 262 -23.06 40.66 -28.30
N THR A 263 -22.87 39.73 -29.24
CA THR A 263 -21.58 39.07 -29.47
C THR A 263 -20.42 40.07 -29.61
N ASN A 264 -19.29 39.76 -28.98
CA ASN A 264 -18.07 40.58 -28.95
C ASN A 264 -18.25 42.00 -28.36
N THR A 265 -19.36 42.30 -27.69
CA THR A 265 -19.60 43.58 -27.02
C THR A 265 -19.77 43.33 -25.52
N VAL A 266 -19.11 44.15 -24.69
CA VAL A 266 -19.22 44.00 -23.23
C VAL A 266 -20.61 44.42 -22.78
N ASP A 267 -21.38 43.47 -22.25
CA ASP A 267 -22.68 43.75 -21.63
C ASP A 267 -22.55 43.91 -20.10
N PRO A 268 -23.34 44.77 -19.43
CA PRO A 268 -23.22 45.05 -18.00
C PRO A 268 -23.47 43.84 -17.07
N THR A 269 -24.09 42.78 -17.61
CA THR A 269 -24.43 41.54 -16.91
C THR A 269 -23.37 40.46 -17.08
N GLU A 270 -22.37 40.69 -17.93
CA GLU A 270 -21.31 39.73 -18.22
C GLU A 270 -20.18 39.81 -17.19
N SER A 271 -19.52 38.67 -16.99
CA SER A 271 -18.48 38.53 -15.96
C SER A 271 -17.09 38.82 -16.52
N ALA A 272 -16.29 39.56 -15.76
CA ALA A 272 -14.89 39.78 -16.08
C ALA A 272 -14.04 38.51 -15.90
N LEU A 273 -12.95 38.39 -16.66
CA LEU A 273 -11.98 37.30 -16.48
C LEU A 273 -10.73 37.83 -15.76
N LYS A 274 -10.89 38.10 -14.46
CA LYS A 274 -9.85 38.63 -13.56
C LYS A 274 -8.60 37.74 -13.58
N GLY A 275 -7.42 38.35 -13.62
CA GLY A 275 -6.14 37.63 -13.51
C GLY A 275 -5.67 36.95 -14.79
N MET A 276 -6.46 36.99 -15.87
CA MET A 276 -6.02 36.53 -17.20
C MET A 276 -4.73 37.25 -17.60
N ARG A 277 -3.68 36.51 -17.98
CA ARG A 277 -2.44 37.11 -18.49
C ARG A 277 -2.57 37.51 -19.95
N ILE A 278 -2.02 38.65 -20.31
CA ILE A 278 -1.98 39.16 -21.68
C ILE A 278 -0.53 39.54 -21.99
N GLU A 279 -0.01 39.05 -23.11
CA GLU A 279 1.35 39.34 -23.59
C GLU A 279 1.27 40.10 -24.91
N ALA A 280 1.97 41.22 -25.04
CA ALA A 280 2.15 41.90 -26.32
C ALA A 280 3.35 41.28 -27.04
N ILE A 281 3.16 40.79 -28.26
CA ILE A 281 4.19 40.14 -29.07
C ILE A 281 4.49 40.97 -30.31
N LYS A 282 5.76 41.31 -30.49
CA LYS A 282 6.28 41.99 -31.67
C LYS A 282 7.51 41.24 -32.15
N ASP A 283 7.56 40.93 -33.44
CA ASP A 283 8.67 40.19 -34.06
C ASP A 283 9.01 38.86 -33.35
N GLY A 284 7.97 38.15 -32.90
CA GLY A 284 8.10 36.86 -32.21
C GLY A 284 8.60 36.95 -30.75
N ARG A 285 8.79 38.16 -30.21
CA ARG A 285 9.23 38.37 -28.82
C ARG A 285 8.15 39.07 -28.00
N VAL A 286 8.05 38.70 -26.72
CA VAL A 286 7.17 39.38 -25.78
C VAL A 286 7.78 40.73 -25.41
N VAL A 287 7.13 41.83 -25.81
CA VAL A 287 7.59 43.20 -25.56
C VAL A 287 7.02 43.78 -24.26
N GLU A 288 5.85 43.31 -23.83
CA GLU A 288 5.19 43.73 -22.60
C GLU A 288 4.21 42.65 -22.11
N ARG A 289 3.93 42.62 -20.80
CA ARG A 289 2.98 41.69 -20.18
C ARG A 289 2.10 42.45 -19.19
N THR A 290 0.83 42.07 -19.10
CA THR A 290 -0.10 42.57 -18.09
C THR A 290 -1.07 41.47 -17.65
N THR A 291 -1.86 41.75 -16.61
CA THR A 291 -2.96 40.89 -16.14
C THR A 291 -4.27 41.68 -16.11
N ALA A 292 -5.38 41.01 -16.41
CA ALA A 292 -6.71 41.60 -16.31
C ALA A 292 -7.06 41.93 -14.85
N ARG A 293 -7.62 43.13 -14.64
CA ARG A 293 -8.10 43.62 -13.35
C ARG A 293 -9.41 42.93 -12.93
N PRO A 294 -9.93 43.15 -11.70
CA PRO A 294 -11.20 42.57 -11.26
C PRO A 294 -12.41 42.87 -12.15
N ASP A 295 -12.38 43.97 -12.90
CA ASP A 295 -13.40 44.38 -13.88
C ASP A 295 -13.07 43.94 -15.32
N GLY A 296 -12.03 43.12 -15.49
CA GLY A 296 -11.61 42.55 -16.77
C GLY A 296 -10.73 43.48 -17.59
N THR A 297 -10.60 44.75 -17.19
CA THR A 297 -9.82 45.72 -17.95
C THR A 297 -8.31 45.47 -17.82
N PHE A 298 -7.56 45.79 -18.87
CA PHE A 298 -6.11 45.79 -18.85
C PHE A 298 -5.57 46.99 -19.65
N THR A 299 -4.32 47.34 -19.38
CA THR A 299 -3.63 48.46 -20.03
C THR A 299 -2.21 48.05 -20.34
N LEU A 300 -1.77 48.29 -21.56
CA LEU A 300 -0.39 48.12 -22.03
C LEU A 300 0.15 49.48 -22.50
N SER A 301 1.44 49.71 -22.31
CA SER A 301 2.11 50.95 -22.70
C SER A 301 2.24 51.10 -24.23
N ALA A 302 2.80 52.23 -24.67
CA ALA A 302 3.12 52.47 -26.09
C ALA A 302 4.02 51.39 -26.72
N LYS A 303 4.72 50.57 -25.93
CA LYS A 303 5.55 49.45 -26.42
C LYS A 303 4.73 48.37 -27.12
N ALA A 304 3.45 48.23 -26.79
CA ALA A 304 2.54 47.31 -27.44
C ALA A 304 2.04 47.80 -28.82
N ASP A 305 2.42 49.01 -29.25
CA ASP A 305 2.04 49.52 -30.56
C ASP A 305 2.63 48.67 -31.70
N GLY A 306 1.74 48.14 -32.55
CA GLY A 306 2.09 47.21 -33.61
C GLY A 306 2.33 45.77 -33.16
N ALA A 307 2.07 45.43 -31.90
CA ALA A 307 2.17 44.06 -31.39
C ALA A 307 0.86 43.27 -31.62
N ARG A 308 0.92 41.93 -31.58
CA ARG A 308 -0.26 41.07 -31.41
C ARG A 308 -0.44 40.77 -29.93
N LEU A 309 -1.68 40.74 -29.44
CA LEU A 309 -1.91 40.34 -28.05
C LEU A 309 -2.09 38.82 -28.00
N ARG A 310 -1.30 38.16 -27.16
CA ARG A 310 -1.36 36.72 -26.88
C ARG A 310 -1.93 36.47 -25.49
N LEU A 311 -2.90 35.58 -25.42
CA LEU A 311 -3.29 34.86 -24.22
C LEU A 311 -2.45 33.58 -24.16
N PRO A 312 -1.43 33.49 -23.28
CA PRO A 312 -0.55 32.34 -23.22
C PRO A 312 -1.32 31.08 -22.77
N ALA A 313 -0.88 29.91 -23.24
CA ALA A 313 -1.49 28.61 -22.93
C ALA A 313 -1.63 28.33 -21.42
N SER A 314 -0.79 28.94 -20.60
CA SER A 314 -0.86 28.87 -19.14
C SER A 314 -2.14 29.48 -18.54
N ASN A 315 -2.90 30.27 -19.30
CA ASN A 315 -4.23 30.74 -18.91
C ASN A 315 -5.34 29.69 -19.09
N PHE A 316 -5.03 28.57 -19.72
CA PHE A 316 -6.00 27.53 -20.10
C PHE A 316 -5.56 26.15 -19.63
N ARG A 317 -4.58 26.08 -18.71
CA ARG A 317 -4.08 24.82 -18.19
C ARG A 317 -5.14 24.17 -17.29
N GLU A 318 -5.57 22.97 -17.66
CA GLU A 318 -6.47 22.14 -16.85
C GLU A 318 -5.88 21.84 -15.47
N ALA A 319 -6.77 21.72 -14.48
CA ALA A 319 -6.38 21.26 -13.15
C ALA A 319 -5.89 19.81 -13.26
N TYR A 320 -4.73 19.54 -12.67
CA TYR A 320 -4.19 18.19 -12.64
C TYR A 320 -5.03 17.35 -11.67
N SER A 321 -5.77 16.37 -12.20
CA SER A 321 -6.63 15.48 -11.41
C SER A 321 -5.86 14.42 -10.62
N GLY A 322 -4.53 14.50 -10.59
CA GLY A 322 -3.68 13.61 -9.82
C GLY A 322 -3.43 12.24 -10.49
N VAL A 323 -3.17 11.23 -9.65
CA VAL A 323 -2.73 9.89 -10.04
C VAL A 323 -3.85 8.88 -9.81
N GLU A 324 -4.05 8.02 -10.82
CA GLU A 324 -4.99 6.91 -10.76
C GLU A 324 -4.51 5.71 -9.93
N TRP A 325 -4.35 5.92 -8.61
CA TRP A 325 -3.93 4.92 -7.63
C TRP A 325 -4.71 3.59 -7.71
N LEU A 326 -6.03 3.67 -7.90
CA LEU A 326 -6.91 2.50 -8.04
C LEU A 326 -7.27 2.21 -9.50
N GLY A 327 -6.49 2.72 -10.45
CA GLY A 327 -6.59 2.38 -11.86
C GLY A 327 -5.94 1.02 -12.17
N PRO A 328 -6.17 0.48 -13.39
CA PRO A 328 -5.70 -0.86 -13.79
C PRO A 328 -4.21 -1.12 -13.55
N THR A 329 -3.38 -0.08 -13.72
CA THR A 329 -1.91 -0.21 -13.60
C THR A 329 -1.41 -0.13 -12.17
N LEU A 330 -2.09 0.61 -11.29
CA LEU A 330 -1.60 0.93 -9.94
C LEU A 330 -2.37 0.22 -8.83
N VAL A 331 -3.51 -0.39 -9.13
CA VAL A 331 -4.34 -1.07 -8.11
C VAL A 331 -3.55 -2.13 -7.35
N THR A 332 -2.82 -3.01 -8.03
CA THR A 332 -2.01 -4.07 -7.37
C THR A 332 -0.93 -3.49 -6.45
N PRO A 333 -0.03 -2.59 -6.90
CA PRO A 333 0.96 -2.00 -6.00
C PRO A 333 0.35 -1.13 -4.89
N ALA A 334 -0.79 -0.46 -5.12
CA ALA A 334 -1.50 0.32 -4.10
C ALA A 334 -2.01 -0.59 -2.96
N VAL A 335 -2.64 -1.72 -3.30
CA VAL A 335 -3.10 -2.71 -2.32
C VAL A 335 -1.92 -3.35 -1.58
N ILE A 336 -0.80 -3.61 -2.26
CA ILE A 336 0.44 -4.06 -1.59
C ILE A 336 0.96 -3.00 -0.62
N GLY A 337 0.91 -1.72 -0.96
CA GLY A 337 1.27 -0.61 -0.07
C GLY A 337 0.47 -0.62 1.23
N ALA A 338 -0.86 -0.78 1.14
CA ALA A 338 -1.74 -0.94 2.30
C ALA A 338 -1.38 -2.18 3.15
N TYR A 339 -1.05 -3.31 2.51
CA TYR A 339 -0.59 -4.51 3.22
C TYR A 339 0.71 -4.27 3.97
N VAL A 340 1.69 -3.64 3.30
CA VAL A 340 2.99 -3.32 3.90
C VAL A 340 2.83 -2.40 5.10
N TRP A 341 1.94 -1.40 5.03
CA TRP A 341 1.63 -0.55 6.18
C TRP A 341 1.09 -1.34 7.38
N MET A 342 0.18 -2.29 7.16
CA MET A 342 -0.36 -3.13 8.23
C MET A 342 0.71 -4.04 8.88
N TRP A 343 1.62 -4.59 8.07
CA TRP A 343 2.52 -5.65 8.49
C TRP A 343 3.96 -5.19 8.77
N ALA A 344 4.35 -3.98 8.39
CA ALA A 344 5.69 -3.45 8.68
C ALA A 344 5.96 -3.35 10.19
N GLY A 345 4.94 -3.00 11.00
CA GLY A 345 5.04 -2.99 12.45
C GLY A 345 5.26 -4.36 13.07
N PHE A 346 4.61 -5.40 12.53
CA PHE A 346 4.88 -6.80 12.91
C PHE A 346 6.35 -7.14 12.70
N ALA A 347 6.84 -6.90 11.48
CA ALA A 347 8.21 -7.19 11.10
C ALA A 347 9.20 -6.43 12.00
N MET A 348 8.96 -5.13 12.23
CA MET A 348 9.77 -4.31 13.10
C MET A 348 9.88 -4.88 14.52
N VAL A 349 8.76 -5.28 15.14
CA VAL A 349 8.77 -5.78 16.52
C VAL A 349 9.53 -7.11 16.63
N LEU A 350 9.30 -8.05 15.72
CA LEU A 350 10.01 -9.34 15.73
C LEU A 350 11.51 -9.16 15.45
N ILE A 351 11.85 -8.35 14.45
CA ILE A 351 13.25 -8.09 14.08
C ILE A 351 13.96 -7.33 15.20
N GLY A 352 13.29 -6.37 15.84
CA GLY A 352 13.80 -5.65 17.01
C GLY A 352 14.07 -6.56 18.20
N ALA A 353 13.22 -7.56 18.46
CA ALA A 353 13.49 -8.57 19.48
C ALA A 353 14.71 -9.43 19.12
N GLY A 354 14.89 -9.76 17.84
CA GLY A 354 16.09 -10.41 17.33
C GLY A 354 17.35 -9.56 17.51
N LEU A 355 17.29 -8.26 17.18
CA LEU A 355 18.40 -7.31 17.32
C LEU A 355 18.86 -7.19 18.76
N ALA A 356 17.92 -7.14 19.70
CA ALA A 356 18.22 -7.09 21.13
C ALA A 356 18.99 -8.33 21.64
N SER A 357 18.93 -9.46 20.93
CA SER A 357 19.67 -10.68 21.28
C SER A 357 21.11 -10.69 20.75
N VAL A 358 21.50 -9.75 19.89
CA VAL A 358 22.85 -9.67 19.32
C VAL A 358 23.84 -9.16 20.39
N PRO A 359 24.91 -9.89 20.70
CA PRO A 359 25.92 -9.45 21.67
C PRO A 359 26.58 -8.13 21.24
N ARG A 360 26.55 -7.11 22.11
CA ARG A 360 27.14 -5.79 21.85
C ARG A 360 28.65 -5.86 21.65
N GLU A 361 29.32 -6.78 22.35
CA GLU A 361 30.76 -7.03 22.26
C GLU A 361 31.22 -7.36 20.84
N LEU A 362 30.41 -8.08 20.04
CA LEU A 362 30.74 -8.39 18.65
C LEU A 362 30.72 -7.12 17.77
N LEU A 363 29.81 -6.19 18.06
CA LEU A 363 29.70 -4.93 17.33
C LEU A 363 30.84 -3.97 17.71
N GLU A 364 31.25 -3.99 18.98
CA GLU A 364 32.39 -3.21 19.48
C GLU A 364 33.71 -3.75 18.94
N ALA A 365 33.93 -5.06 18.96
CA ALA A 365 35.10 -5.72 18.38
C ALA A 365 35.25 -5.38 16.88
N ALA A 366 34.16 -5.44 16.12
CA ALA A 366 34.18 -5.08 14.70
C ALA A 366 34.58 -3.62 14.46
N ARG A 367 34.17 -2.69 15.34
CA ARG A 367 34.58 -1.28 15.26
C ARG A 367 36.06 -1.08 15.61
N VAL A 368 36.58 -1.85 16.56
CA VAL A 368 38.02 -1.88 16.89
C VAL A 368 38.83 -2.40 15.70
N ASP A 369 38.31 -3.39 14.98
CA ASP A 369 38.91 -3.93 13.74
C ASP A 369 38.76 -2.98 12.52
N GLY A 370 38.22 -1.78 12.71
CA GLY A 370 38.08 -0.77 11.65
C GLY A 370 36.91 -1.00 10.68
N ALA A 371 35.96 -1.87 11.02
CA ALA A 371 34.79 -2.10 10.16
C ALA A 371 33.84 -0.89 10.19
N ASN A 372 33.37 -0.47 9.01
CA ASN A 372 32.36 0.58 8.89
C ASN A 372 30.94 0.05 9.21
N GLU A 373 30.00 0.94 9.52
CA GLU A 373 28.63 0.56 9.92
C GLU A 373 27.89 -0.29 8.86
N TRP A 374 28.16 -0.08 7.56
CA TRP A 374 27.59 -0.89 6.49
C TRP A 374 28.18 -2.31 6.46
N GLN A 375 29.48 -2.45 6.72
CA GLN A 375 30.16 -3.75 6.85
C GLN A 375 29.66 -4.50 8.08
N VAL A 376 29.54 -3.83 9.23
CA VAL A 376 28.98 -4.41 10.46
C VAL A 376 27.55 -4.89 10.22
N PHE A 377 26.71 -4.04 9.62
CA PHE A 377 25.33 -4.41 9.29
C PHE A 377 25.26 -5.64 8.37
N ARG A 378 25.94 -5.61 7.22
CA ARG A 378 25.80 -6.66 6.20
C ARG A 378 26.51 -7.96 6.58
N ARG A 379 27.65 -7.90 7.28
CA ARG A 379 28.49 -9.08 7.58
C ARG A 379 28.28 -9.66 8.98
N ILE A 380 27.74 -8.89 9.92
CA ILE A 380 27.54 -9.34 11.31
C ILE A 380 26.05 -9.33 11.66
N THR A 381 25.40 -8.17 11.59
CA THR A 381 23.99 -8.02 12.02
C THR A 381 23.03 -8.87 11.19
N VAL A 382 23.03 -8.74 9.86
CA VAL A 382 22.10 -9.48 8.99
C VAL A 382 22.30 -11.01 9.09
N PRO A 383 23.53 -11.56 9.07
CA PRO A 383 23.73 -13.01 9.25
C PRO A 383 23.28 -13.53 10.61
N LEU A 384 23.52 -12.80 11.70
CA LEU A 384 23.05 -13.18 13.03
C LEU A 384 21.51 -13.10 13.14
N LEU A 385 20.90 -12.15 12.45
CA LEU A 385 19.44 -12.01 12.37
C LEU A 385 18.78 -12.92 11.35
N ALA A 386 19.53 -13.61 10.49
CA ALA A 386 18.97 -14.42 9.40
C ALA A 386 17.89 -15.41 9.87
N PRO A 387 17.98 -16.08 11.05
CA PRO A 387 16.91 -16.92 11.57
C PRO A 387 15.60 -16.15 11.82
N VAL A 388 15.70 -14.94 12.39
CA VAL A 388 14.54 -14.09 12.70
C VAL A 388 13.95 -13.50 11.42
N LEU A 389 14.79 -13.02 10.50
CA LEU A 389 14.36 -12.53 9.19
C LEU A 389 13.64 -13.62 8.40
N ALA A 390 14.14 -14.86 8.43
CA ALA A 390 13.49 -15.99 7.78
C ALA A 390 12.11 -16.29 8.36
N VAL A 391 11.91 -16.17 9.69
CA VAL A 391 10.57 -16.33 10.29
C VAL A 391 9.61 -15.28 9.79
N VAL A 392 10.03 -14.02 9.86
CA VAL A 392 9.18 -12.89 9.46
C VAL A 392 8.81 -13.06 7.99
N LEU A 393 9.79 -13.31 7.13
CA LEU A 393 9.55 -13.51 5.71
C LEU A 393 8.59 -14.68 5.44
N VAL A 394 8.81 -15.84 6.05
CA VAL A 394 7.95 -17.02 5.87
C VAL A 394 6.54 -16.78 6.39
N THR A 395 6.41 -16.13 7.55
CA THR A 395 5.11 -15.79 8.14
C THR A 395 4.34 -14.85 7.23
N LEU A 396 5.01 -13.81 6.70
CA LEU A 396 4.40 -12.87 5.77
C LEU A 396 4.03 -13.53 4.43
N VAL A 397 4.88 -14.40 3.88
CA VAL A 397 4.56 -15.19 2.68
C VAL A 397 3.29 -16.01 2.91
N ILE A 398 3.19 -16.74 4.02
CA ILE A 398 1.98 -17.54 4.35
C ILE A 398 0.73 -16.64 4.40
N ASN A 399 0.83 -15.44 4.96
CA ASN A 399 -0.29 -14.49 5.01
C ASN A 399 -0.67 -13.96 3.63
N VAL A 400 0.32 -13.66 2.79
CA VAL A 400 0.11 -13.12 1.44
C VAL A 400 -0.47 -14.18 0.49
N MET A 401 -0.09 -15.44 0.65
CA MET A 401 -0.58 -16.52 -0.22
C MET A 401 -2.10 -16.71 -0.17
N LYS A 402 -2.73 -16.30 0.93
CA LYS A 402 -4.19 -16.34 1.11
C LYS A 402 -4.82 -14.94 1.07
N ILE A 403 -4.13 -13.94 0.53
CA ILE A 403 -4.63 -12.57 0.52
C ILE A 403 -5.89 -12.50 -0.35
N PHE A 404 -7.00 -12.12 0.27
CA PHE A 404 -8.29 -11.99 -0.38
C PHE A 404 -8.97 -10.71 0.07
N ASP A 405 -9.11 -10.54 1.39
CA ASP A 405 -9.88 -9.46 2.01
C ASP A 405 -9.47 -8.08 1.49
N LEU A 406 -8.16 -7.80 1.52
CA LEU A 406 -7.64 -6.48 1.16
C LEU A 406 -7.83 -6.16 -0.34
N VAL A 407 -7.61 -7.16 -1.20
CA VAL A 407 -7.80 -7.03 -2.65
C VAL A 407 -9.27 -6.83 -2.97
N PHE A 408 -10.15 -7.61 -2.33
CA PHE A 408 -11.59 -7.51 -2.55
C PHE A 408 -12.17 -6.15 -2.13
N VAL A 409 -11.66 -5.57 -1.04
CA VAL A 409 -12.22 -4.35 -0.44
C VAL A 409 -11.68 -3.07 -1.08
N ILE A 410 -10.37 -3.01 -1.34
CA ILE A 410 -9.73 -1.81 -1.87
C ILE A 410 -10.00 -1.67 -3.36
N ALA A 411 -9.82 -2.75 -4.14
CA ALA A 411 -9.94 -2.70 -5.58
C ALA A 411 -11.39 -2.42 -6.00
N PRO A 412 -11.66 -1.33 -6.74
CA PRO A 412 -12.97 -1.09 -7.33
C PRO A 412 -13.36 -2.22 -8.28
N GLY A 413 -14.66 -2.52 -8.37
CA GLY A 413 -15.16 -3.63 -9.19
C GLY A 413 -14.69 -3.57 -10.66
N ALA A 414 -14.55 -2.36 -11.22
CA ALA A 414 -14.11 -2.15 -12.61
C ALA A 414 -12.66 -2.57 -12.89
N VAL A 415 -11.78 -2.60 -11.88
CA VAL A 415 -10.35 -2.96 -12.00
C VAL A 415 -9.99 -4.18 -11.16
N GLN A 416 -11.00 -4.87 -10.62
CA GLN A 416 -10.78 -5.96 -9.70
C GLN A 416 -10.17 -7.19 -10.41
N ASP A 417 -10.35 -7.30 -11.74
CA ASP A 417 -9.67 -8.29 -12.58
C ASP A 417 -8.18 -7.98 -12.74
N ASP A 418 -7.80 -6.71 -12.84
CA ASP A 418 -6.40 -6.26 -12.87
C ASP A 418 -5.71 -6.50 -11.53
N ALA A 419 -6.45 -6.34 -10.43
CA ALA A 419 -5.98 -6.58 -9.06
C ALA A 419 -6.04 -8.07 -8.64
N ASN A 420 -6.54 -8.94 -9.51
CA ASN A 420 -6.97 -10.28 -9.12
C ASN A 420 -5.81 -11.12 -8.58
N VAL A 421 -6.11 -12.02 -7.63
CA VAL A 421 -5.15 -12.95 -7.01
C VAL A 421 -5.81 -14.31 -6.88
N LEU A 422 -5.04 -15.39 -6.78
CA LEU A 422 -5.58 -16.75 -6.77
C LEU A 422 -6.67 -16.98 -5.72
N ALA A 423 -6.54 -16.41 -4.52
CA ALA A 423 -7.56 -16.54 -3.47
C ALA A 423 -8.85 -15.77 -3.80
N LEU A 424 -8.75 -14.63 -4.49
CA LEU A 424 -9.91 -13.89 -5.00
C LEU A 424 -10.55 -14.61 -6.20
N GLN A 425 -9.73 -15.15 -7.09
CA GLN A 425 -10.20 -15.94 -8.22
C GLN A 425 -10.91 -17.21 -7.76
N LEU A 426 -10.39 -17.90 -6.73
CA LEU A 426 -11.06 -19.00 -6.05
C LEU A 426 -12.47 -18.58 -5.62
N TYR A 427 -12.56 -17.49 -4.85
CA TYR A 427 -13.83 -17.01 -4.32
C TYR A 427 -14.83 -16.68 -5.44
N ARG A 428 -14.40 -15.92 -6.45
CA ARG A 428 -15.24 -15.54 -7.58
C ARG A 428 -15.70 -16.75 -8.40
N THR A 429 -14.82 -17.72 -8.62
CA THR A 429 -15.15 -18.94 -9.37
C THR A 429 -16.11 -19.82 -8.58
N SER A 430 -15.92 -19.98 -7.27
CA SER A 430 -16.76 -20.85 -6.43
C SER A 430 -18.06 -20.21 -5.97
N PHE A 431 -18.14 -18.89 -5.83
CA PHE A 431 -19.27 -18.20 -5.21
C PHE A 431 -19.84 -17.04 -6.04
N GLY A 432 -19.34 -16.82 -7.26
CA GLY A 432 -19.89 -15.83 -8.18
C GLY A 432 -21.24 -16.26 -8.77
N THR A 433 -21.84 -15.38 -9.58
CA THR A 433 -23.09 -15.65 -10.29
C THR A 433 -23.00 -16.93 -11.11
N ASP A 434 -21.84 -17.17 -11.70
CA ASP A 434 -21.53 -18.35 -12.48
C ASP A 434 -20.63 -19.34 -11.73
N ALA A 435 -21.10 -19.80 -10.57
CA ALA A 435 -20.33 -20.67 -9.68
C ALA A 435 -19.89 -22.00 -10.34
N ASP A 436 -18.58 -22.16 -10.54
CA ASP A 436 -17.92 -23.38 -10.97
C ASP A 436 -17.16 -24.03 -9.80
N GLN A 437 -17.78 -25.06 -9.21
CA GLN A 437 -17.18 -25.77 -8.08
C GLN A 437 -16.00 -26.65 -8.48
N GLY A 438 -15.97 -27.14 -9.73
CA GLY A 438 -14.88 -27.98 -10.24
C GLY A 438 -13.61 -27.16 -10.43
N LEU A 439 -13.71 -26.07 -11.18
CA LEU A 439 -12.61 -25.12 -11.42
C LEU A 439 -12.17 -24.43 -10.13
N GLY A 440 -13.13 -23.99 -9.30
CA GLY A 440 -12.83 -23.42 -7.99
C GLY A 440 -12.06 -24.39 -7.09
N SER A 441 -12.46 -25.66 -7.05
CA SER A 441 -11.71 -26.68 -6.29
C SER A 441 -10.30 -26.91 -6.84
N ALA A 442 -10.10 -26.86 -8.16
CA ALA A 442 -8.77 -26.96 -8.77
C ALA A 442 -7.87 -25.77 -8.39
N ILE A 443 -8.42 -24.55 -8.33
CA ILE A 443 -7.70 -23.36 -7.84
C ILE A 443 -7.32 -23.53 -6.36
N ALA A 444 -8.21 -24.08 -5.52
CA ALA A 444 -7.90 -24.38 -4.11
C ALA A 444 -6.75 -25.38 -3.97
N VAL A 445 -6.76 -26.46 -4.76
CA VAL A 445 -5.68 -27.44 -4.79
C VAL A 445 -4.36 -26.80 -5.23
N LEU A 446 -4.40 -25.93 -6.25
CA LEU A 446 -3.22 -25.20 -6.70
C LEU A 446 -2.65 -24.30 -5.59
N LEU A 447 -3.51 -23.54 -4.90
CA LEU A 447 -3.10 -22.75 -3.74
C LEU A 447 -2.45 -23.61 -2.66
N LEU A 448 -3.05 -24.75 -2.32
CA LEU A 448 -2.50 -25.69 -1.36
C LEU A 448 -1.09 -26.14 -1.78
N VAL A 449 -0.92 -26.57 -3.03
CA VAL A 449 0.37 -27.00 -3.58
C VAL A 449 1.41 -25.88 -3.49
N LEU A 450 1.03 -24.63 -3.78
CA LEU A 450 1.94 -23.49 -3.70
C LEU A 450 2.34 -23.16 -2.25
N VAL A 451 1.50 -23.46 -1.25
CA VAL A 451 1.78 -23.19 0.18
C VAL A 451 2.73 -24.25 0.76
N LEU A 452 2.69 -25.49 0.24
CA LEU A 452 3.47 -26.62 0.78
C LEU A 452 4.99 -26.35 0.89
N PRO A 453 5.70 -25.79 -0.12
CA PRO A 453 7.12 -25.50 0.00
C PRO A 453 7.45 -24.57 1.17
N VAL A 454 6.62 -23.53 1.37
CA VAL A 454 6.79 -22.55 2.45
C VAL A 454 6.55 -23.21 3.81
N MET A 455 5.50 -24.03 3.93
CA MET A 455 5.25 -24.81 5.13
C MET A 455 6.37 -25.81 5.44
N LEU A 456 6.83 -26.56 4.45
CA LEU A 456 7.92 -27.53 4.61
C LEU A 456 9.21 -26.84 5.04
N TYR A 457 9.52 -25.67 4.46
CA TYR A 457 10.64 -24.86 4.88
C TYR A 457 10.48 -24.41 6.35
N ASN A 458 9.31 -23.89 6.73
CA ASN A 458 9.03 -23.47 8.10
C ASN A 458 9.23 -24.61 9.12
N ILE A 459 8.67 -25.80 8.82
CA ILE A 459 8.79 -26.99 9.67
C ILE A 459 10.25 -27.42 9.81
N ARG A 460 11.01 -27.45 8.70
CA ARG A 460 12.44 -27.79 8.73
C ARG A 460 13.23 -26.81 9.58
N ARG A 461 12.93 -25.52 9.48
CA ARG A 461 13.55 -24.46 10.28
C ARG A 461 13.25 -24.66 11.78
N MET A 462 12.00 -24.86 12.17
CA MET A 462 11.63 -25.10 13.57
C MET A 462 12.31 -26.35 14.14
N ARG A 463 12.43 -27.42 13.35
CA ARG A 463 13.14 -28.65 13.76
C ARG A 463 14.63 -28.44 13.98
N ARG A 464 15.27 -27.49 13.28
CA ARG A 464 16.69 -27.15 13.49
C ARG A 464 16.90 -26.37 14.78
N GLU A 465 15.94 -25.51 15.14
CA GLU A 465 15.97 -24.75 16.38
C GLU A 465 15.72 -25.63 17.59
N ALA A 466 14.76 -26.55 17.55
CA ALA A 466 14.50 -27.48 18.64
C ALA A 466 15.65 -28.48 18.92
N ARG A 467 16.65 -28.55 18.03
CA ARG A 467 17.85 -29.39 18.19
C ARG A 467 19.07 -28.61 18.70
N ARG A 468 19.00 -27.28 18.74
CA ARG A 468 20.00 -26.40 19.36
C ARG A 468 19.57 -26.12 20.79
#